data_AF-A0A6M0CCV6-F1
#
_entry.id   AF-A0A6M0CCV6-F1
#
_cell.length_a   1.000
_cell.length_b   1.000
_cell.length_c   1.000
_cell.angle_alpha   90.00
_cell.angle_beta   90.00
_cell.angle_gamma   90.00
#
_symmetry.space_group_name_H-M   'P 1'
#
loop_
_entity.id
_entity.type
_entity.pdbx_description
1 polymer ?
#
loop_
_entity_poly.entity_id
_entity_poly.type
_entity_poly.pdbx_seq_one_letter_code
_entity_poly.pdbx_strand_id
1 'polypeptide(L)'
;MLPTELLSHRKKGETIVPHSLKINNRNLSLARKAIECFKKAIAQPQKELDKSLLELEGDSPNYRVQRALAHLLRSGFTTFEVVSPLEPLELRKKVFAASAETIPGIKSSAITLEKLADKLSEKLEREVLPDEIIKGLYADLQENRIMTEFEEPTPEELLHRYNLSQVQGVLYRASHVRINAYRNDPGEYKLLFRYLKLFQLMTYIEG
;
A
#
# COMPACT_ATOMS: atom_id res chain seq x y z
N MET A 1 3.29 -8.06 -4.74
CA MET A 1 4.65 -8.66 -4.78
C MET A 1 5.60 -7.71 -4.07
N LEU A 2 6.71 -8.21 -3.50
CA LEU A 2 7.73 -7.35 -2.88
C LEU A 2 8.67 -6.74 -3.93
N PRO A 3 9.13 -5.50 -3.73
CA PRO A 3 10.13 -4.88 -4.58
C PRO A 3 11.52 -5.49 -4.31
N THR A 4 12.43 -5.32 -5.26
CA THR A 4 13.72 -6.03 -5.30
C THR A 4 14.54 -5.84 -4.02
N GLU A 5 14.56 -4.63 -3.46
CA GLU A 5 15.31 -4.27 -2.26
C GLU A 5 14.79 -4.96 -0.98
N LEU A 6 13.52 -5.37 -0.97
CA LEU A 6 12.88 -6.09 0.14
C LEU A 6 12.90 -7.62 -0.05
N LEU A 7 13.40 -8.10 -1.21
CA LEU A 7 13.66 -9.52 -1.40
C LEU A 7 14.92 -9.93 -0.63
N SER A 8 14.83 -11.08 0.02
CA SER A 8 15.90 -11.70 0.77
C SER A 8 15.99 -13.17 0.40
N HIS A 9 17.19 -13.59 0.05
CA HIS A 9 17.49 -14.97 -0.28
C HIS A 9 18.92 -15.28 0.14
N ARG A 10 19.23 -16.57 0.29
CA ARG A 10 20.58 -17.05 0.58
C ARG A 10 21.01 -18.00 -0.53
N LYS A 11 22.27 -17.88 -0.96
CA LYS A 11 22.90 -18.85 -1.86
C LYS A 11 23.49 -19.99 -1.03
N LYS A 12 23.13 -21.23 -1.36
CA LYS A 12 23.68 -22.45 -0.76
C LYS A 12 24.18 -23.34 -1.90
N GLY A 13 25.48 -23.31 -2.16
CA GLY A 13 26.06 -23.94 -3.35
C GLY A 13 25.46 -23.34 -4.61
N GLU A 14 24.82 -24.18 -5.43
CA GLU A 14 24.13 -23.78 -6.67
C GLU A 14 22.66 -23.42 -6.45
N THR A 15 22.14 -23.55 -5.23
CA THR A 15 20.72 -23.28 -4.93
C THR A 15 20.52 -21.87 -4.36
N ILE A 16 19.48 -21.19 -4.82
CA ILE A 16 18.96 -19.97 -4.18
C ILE A 16 17.79 -20.34 -3.28
N VAL A 17 17.92 -20.07 -1.99
CA VAL A 17 16.87 -20.34 -0.99
C VAL A 17 16.22 -19.02 -0.59
N PRO A 18 14.96 -18.75 -0.97
CA PRO A 18 14.26 -17.55 -0.53
C PRO A 18 14.11 -17.54 0.99
N HIS A 19 14.18 -16.35 1.57
CA HIS A 19 13.93 -16.19 2.99
C HIS A 19 12.46 -16.52 3.29
N SER A 20 12.22 -17.29 4.35
CA SER A 20 10.88 -17.63 4.81
C SER A 20 10.76 -17.45 6.31
N LEU A 21 9.59 -16.96 6.72
CA LEU A 21 9.16 -16.82 8.09
C LEU A 21 8.33 -18.05 8.46
N LYS A 22 8.75 -18.75 9.51
CA LYS A 22 7.94 -19.81 10.13
C LYS A 22 6.74 -19.19 10.84
N ILE A 23 5.62 -19.92 10.88
CA ILE A 23 4.47 -19.56 11.70
C ILE A 23 4.81 -19.91 13.15
N ASN A 24 5.28 -18.91 13.91
CA ASN A 24 5.62 -19.03 15.32
C ASN A 24 5.28 -17.73 16.05
N ASN A 25 5.20 -17.77 17.38
CA ASN A 25 4.77 -16.63 18.19
C ASN A 25 5.59 -15.36 17.93
N ARG A 26 6.89 -15.48 17.67
CA ARG A 26 7.77 -14.34 17.37
C ARG A 26 7.41 -13.65 16.05
N ASN A 27 7.21 -14.40 14.99
CA ASN A 27 6.88 -13.81 13.68
C ASN A 27 5.42 -13.34 13.64
N LEU A 28 4.53 -14.07 14.31
CA LEU A 28 3.13 -13.67 14.47
C LEU A 28 3.01 -12.37 15.25
N SER A 29 3.82 -12.16 16.29
CA SER A 29 3.82 -10.90 17.03
C SER A 29 4.33 -9.72 16.19
N LEU A 30 5.33 -9.93 15.32
CA LEU A 30 5.78 -8.93 14.36
C LEU A 30 4.67 -8.56 13.36
N ALA A 31 4.00 -9.56 12.79
CA ALA A 31 2.87 -9.34 11.89
C ALA A 31 1.72 -8.60 12.59
N ARG A 32 1.36 -8.98 13.82
CA ARG A 32 0.35 -8.28 14.63
C ARG A 32 0.71 -6.82 14.85
N LYS A 33 1.96 -6.52 15.23
CA LYS A 33 2.41 -5.13 15.42
C LYS A 33 2.27 -4.29 14.14
N ALA A 34 2.63 -4.86 12.98
CA ALA A 34 2.47 -4.19 11.70
C ALA A 34 0.98 -3.96 11.38
N ILE A 35 0.13 -4.97 11.55
CA ILE A 35 -1.33 -4.85 11.33
C ILE A 35 -1.93 -3.77 12.23
N GLU A 36 -1.61 -3.78 13.52
CA GLU A 36 -2.11 -2.78 14.49
C GLU A 36 -1.67 -1.34 14.13
N CYS A 37 -0.48 -1.16 13.54
CA CYS A 37 -0.04 0.14 13.04
C CYS A 37 -0.98 0.67 11.92
N PHE A 38 -1.35 -0.21 10.98
CA PHE A 38 -2.27 0.13 9.90
C PHE A 38 -3.70 0.39 10.40
N LYS A 39 -4.21 -0.42 11.35
CA LYS A 39 -5.54 -0.21 11.95
C LYS A 39 -5.67 1.17 12.61
N LYS A 40 -4.63 1.62 13.31
CA LYS A 40 -4.61 2.94 13.95
C LYS A 40 -4.53 4.10 12.96
N ALA A 41 -4.11 3.83 11.72
CA ALA A 41 -3.95 4.84 10.67
C ALA A 41 -5.19 5.01 9.79
N ILE A 42 -6.29 4.28 10.06
CA ILE A 42 -7.56 4.48 9.35
C ILE A 42 -8.03 5.93 9.53
N ALA A 43 -8.49 6.54 8.43
CA ALA A 43 -8.88 7.94 8.34
C ALA A 43 -7.75 8.95 8.65
N GLN A 44 -6.49 8.51 8.71
CA GLN A 44 -5.32 9.38 8.85
C GLN A 44 -4.58 9.55 7.51
N PRO A 45 -3.84 10.65 7.34
CA PRO A 45 -2.95 10.82 6.19
C PRO A 45 -1.82 9.78 6.20
N GLN A 46 -1.37 9.39 5.01
CA GLN A 46 -0.32 8.40 4.82
C GLN A 46 0.98 8.73 5.58
N LYS A 47 1.33 10.03 5.72
CA LYS A 47 2.50 10.47 6.49
C LYS A 47 2.46 10.07 7.96
N GLU A 48 1.28 9.98 8.59
CA GLU A 48 1.17 9.56 9.99
C GLU A 48 1.46 8.06 10.11
N LEU A 49 0.96 7.25 9.18
CA LEU A 49 1.35 5.84 9.06
C LEU A 49 2.85 5.68 8.83
N ASP A 50 3.43 6.47 7.92
CA ASP A 50 4.86 6.42 7.63
C ASP A 50 5.72 6.73 8.87
N LYS A 51 5.32 7.71 9.69
CA LYS A 51 5.95 7.99 10.99
C LYS A 51 5.86 6.80 11.95
N SER A 52 4.66 6.25 12.15
CA SER A 52 4.47 5.11 13.07
C SER A 52 5.22 3.85 12.61
N LEU A 53 5.34 3.63 11.29
CA LEU A 53 6.15 2.54 10.75
C LEU A 53 7.65 2.77 10.97
N LEU A 54 8.13 4.01 10.82
CA LEU A 54 9.53 4.36 11.08
C LEU A 54 9.91 4.13 12.55
N GLU A 55 9.03 4.50 13.49
CA GLU A 55 9.22 4.21 14.92
C GLU A 55 9.31 2.70 15.17
N LEU A 56 8.41 1.91 14.56
CA LEU A 56 8.39 0.46 14.68
C LEU A 56 9.65 -0.21 14.12
N GLU A 57 10.27 0.37 13.08
CA GLU A 57 11.55 -0.10 12.52
C GLU A 57 12.72 0.08 13.49
N GLY A 58 12.72 1.16 14.29
CA GLY A 58 13.80 1.46 15.24
C GLY A 58 13.95 0.42 16.37
N ASP A 59 12.88 -0.31 16.68
CA ASP A 59 12.81 -1.27 17.79
C ASP A 59 13.47 -2.63 17.50
N SER A 60 13.91 -2.92 16.26
CA SER A 60 14.41 -4.24 15.90
C SER A 60 15.52 -4.25 14.84
N PRO A 61 16.54 -5.13 14.98
CA PRO A 61 17.52 -5.33 13.92
C PRO A 61 16.93 -5.95 12.63
N ASN A 62 15.69 -6.46 12.69
CA ASN A 62 15.01 -7.09 11.55
C ASN A 62 14.17 -6.10 10.71
N TYR A 63 14.61 -4.85 10.57
CA TYR A 63 13.89 -3.79 9.85
C TYR A 63 13.48 -4.18 8.42
N ARG A 64 14.26 -5.02 7.72
CA ARG A 64 13.91 -5.50 6.36
C ARG A 64 12.62 -6.32 6.33
N VAL A 65 12.37 -7.14 7.36
CA VAL A 65 11.13 -7.92 7.46
C VAL A 65 9.95 -6.99 7.77
N GLN A 66 10.12 -6.04 8.68
CA GLN A 66 9.07 -5.06 8.99
C GLN A 66 8.69 -4.22 7.76
N ARG A 67 9.67 -3.71 7.01
CA ARG A 67 9.44 -3.01 5.73
C ARG A 67 8.67 -3.84 4.73
N ALA A 68 9.04 -5.12 4.60
CA ALA A 68 8.36 -6.02 3.68
C ALA A 68 6.91 -6.30 4.10
N LEU A 69 6.64 -6.51 5.39
CA LEU A 69 5.27 -6.67 5.89
C LEU A 69 4.45 -5.40 5.69
N ALA A 70 5.02 -4.23 6.00
CA ALA A 70 4.38 -2.94 5.78
C ALA A 70 4.07 -2.68 4.29
N HIS A 71 5.00 -3.03 3.39
CA HIS A 71 4.77 -2.93 1.95
C HIS A 71 3.60 -3.83 1.49
N LEU A 72 3.52 -5.07 2.02
CA LEU A 72 2.43 -5.99 1.67
C LEU A 72 1.08 -5.49 2.17
N LEU A 73 1.02 -4.97 3.40
CA LEU A 73 -0.18 -4.32 3.94
C LEU A 73 -0.59 -3.14 3.06
N ARG A 74 0.35 -2.24 2.73
CA ARG A 74 0.12 -1.06 1.90
C ARG A 74 -0.35 -1.35 0.48
N SER A 75 0.16 -2.42 -0.14
CA SER A 75 -0.13 -2.71 -1.55
C SER A 75 -1.28 -3.69 -1.77
N GLY A 76 -1.62 -4.50 -0.75
CA GLY A 76 -2.56 -5.61 -0.92
C GLY A 76 -3.79 -5.56 -0.01
N PHE A 77 -3.85 -4.63 0.94
CA PHE A 77 -4.89 -4.60 1.97
C PHE A 77 -5.42 -3.19 2.28
N THR A 78 -4.89 -2.15 1.65
CA THR A 78 -5.25 -0.76 1.97
C THR A 78 -5.62 0.03 0.73
N THR A 79 -6.61 0.90 0.88
CA THR A 79 -6.99 1.90 -0.11
C THR A 79 -6.58 3.28 0.40
N PHE A 80 -5.85 4.04 -0.42
CA PHE A 80 -5.50 5.43 -0.15
C PHE A 80 -6.16 6.34 -1.18
N GLU A 81 -6.93 7.31 -0.69
CA GLU A 81 -7.72 8.18 -1.54
C GLU A 81 -7.36 9.65 -1.34
N VAL A 82 -7.58 10.43 -2.39
CA VAL A 82 -7.49 11.89 -2.35
C VAL A 82 -8.80 12.42 -1.79
N VAL A 83 -8.79 12.91 -0.56
CA VAL A 83 -9.97 13.48 0.10
C VAL A 83 -9.90 15.01 -0.01
N SER A 84 -10.75 15.57 -0.85
CA SER A 84 -10.80 17.01 -1.12
C SER A 84 -12.19 17.41 -1.64
N PRO A 85 -12.72 18.61 -1.30
CA PRO A 85 -14.04 19.06 -1.78
C PRO A 85 -14.09 19.28 -3.30
N LEU A 86 -12.94 19.47 -3.94
CA LEU A 86 -12.77 19.54 -5.39
C LEU A 86 -11.46 18.85 -5.77
N GLU A 87 -11.27 18.55 -7.05
CA GLU A 87 -9.95 18.14 -7.54
C GLU A 87 -8.85 19.12 -7.07
N PRO A 88 -7.76 18.67 -6.42
CA PRO A 88 -6.80 19.55 -5.74
C PRO A 88 -6.20 20.63 -6.63
N LEU A 89 -6.02 20.35 -7.93
CA LEU A 89 -5.58 21.34 -8.90
C LEU A 89 -6.58 22.50 -9.07
N GLU A 90 -7.88 22.18 -9.17
CA GLU A 90 -8.94 23.19 -9.29
C GLU A 90 -9.12 23.97 -7.99
N LEU A 91 -9.04 23.26 -6.85
CA LEU A 91 -9.13 23.87 -5.54
C LEU A 91 -8.01 24.91 -5.35
N ARG A 92 -6.76 24.55 -5.67
CA ARG A 92 -5.62 25.48 -5.64
C ARG A 92 -5.84 26.70 -6.51
N LYS A 93 -6.32 26.53 -7.76
CA LYS A 93 -6.63 27.66 -8.65
C LYS A 93 -7.63 28.62 -8.02
N LYS A 94 -8.72 28.12 -7.47
CA LYS A 94 -9.77 28.96 -6.84
C LYS A 94 -9.28 29.66 -5.58
N VAL A 95 -8.61 28.91 -4.69
CA VAL A 95 -8.10 29.45 -3.42
C VAL A 95 -7.06 30.53 -3.70
N PHE A 96 -6.11 30.29 -4.60
CA PHE A 96 -5.06 31.26 -4.90
C PHE A 96 -5.58 32.48 -5.65
N ALA A 97 -6.52 32.31 -6.58
CA ALA A 97 -7.19 33.45 -7.23
C ALA A 97 -7.92 34.33 -6.22
N ALA A 98 -8.72 33.74 -5.32
CA ALA A 98 -9.42 34.49 -4.29
C ALA A 98 -8.45 35.17 -3.30
N SER A 99 -7.34 34.51 -2.96
CA SER A 99 -6.33 35.09 -2.06
C SER A 99 -5.64 36.31 -2.66
N ALA A 100 -5.45 36.35 -3.99
CA ALA A 100 -4.80 37.45 -4.68
C ALA A 100 -5.62 38.76 -4.67
N GLU A 101 -6.93 38.69 -4.43
CA GLU A 101 -7.82 39.85 -4.32
C GLU A 101 -7.77 40.51 -2.93
N THR A 102 -7.02 39.92 -1.98
CA THR A 102 -7.02 40.33 -0.57
C THR A 102 -5.64 40.71 -0.08
N ILE A 103 -5.58 41.54 0.97
CA ILE A 103 -4.31 41.90 1.61
C ILE A 103 -3.73 40.65 2.29
N PRO A 104 -2.44 40.33 2.09
CA PRO A 104 -1.81 39.20 2.76
C PRO A 104 -1.88 39.32 4.29
N GLY A 105 -2.36 38.28 4.96
CA GLY A 105 -2.38 38.23 6.43
C GLY A 105 -3.27 37.12 6.97
N ILE A 106 -2.97 36.64 8.18
CA ILE A 106 -3.65 35.48 8.80
C ILE A 106 -5.18 35.68 8.87
N LYS A 107 -5.62 36.87 9.32
CA LYS A 107 -7.06 37.21 9.38
C LYS A 107 -7.72 37.23 8.00
N SER A 108 -7.01 37.77 7.02
CA SER A 108 -7.48 37.85 5.64
C SER A 108 -7.63 36.45 5.03
N SER A 109 -6.63 35.57 5.22
CA SER A 109 -6.69 34.18 4.78
C SER A 109 -7.84 33.41 5.40
N ALA A 110 -8.10 33.58 6.70
CA ALA A 110 -9.24 32.93 7.37
C ALA A 110 -10.58 33.36 6.75
N ILE A 111 -10.80 34.67 6.55
CA ILE A 111 -12.01 35.21 5.93
C ILE A 111 -12.16 34.71 4.49
N THR A 112 -11.06 34.64 3.72
CA THR A 112 -11.07 34.13 2.35
C THR A 112 -11.47 32.65 2.31
N LEU A 113 -10.94 31.83 3.22
CA LEU A 113 -11.28 30.42 3.31
C LEU A 113 -12.73 30.19 3.76
N GLU A 114 -13.24 30.97 4.72
CA GLU A 114 -14.65 30.95 5.14
C GLU A 114 -15.57 31.27 3.95
N LYS A 115 -15.32 32.38 3.24
CA LYS A 115 -16.11 32.73 2.04
C LYS A 115 -16.07 31.68 0.94
N LEU A 116 -14.92 31.01 0.78
CA LEU A 116 -14.80 29.92 -0.19
C LEU A 116 -15.54 28.67 0.27
N ALA A 117 -15.48 28.35 1.56
CA ALA A 117 -16.21 27.26 2.18
C ALA A 117 -17.73 27.44 1.97
N ASP A 118 -18.26 28.64 2.22
CA ASP A 118 -19.69 28.94 1.98
C ASP A 118 -20.06 28.74 0.50
N LYS A 119 -19.29 29.34 -0.42
CA LYS A 119 -19.52 29.22 -1.88
C LYS A 119 -19.46 27.78 -2.37
N LEU A 120 -18.50 26.99 -1.87
CA LEU A 120 -18.38 25.58 -2.22
C LEU A 120 -19.51 24.77 -1.61
N SER A 121 -19.95 25.12 -0.40
CA SER A 121 -21.07 24.44 0.26
C SER A 121 -22.37 24.59 -0.51
N GLU A 122 -22.66 25.81 -0.97
CA GLU A 122 -23.80 26.09 -1.84
C GLU A 122 -23.69 25.34 -3.17
N LYS A 123 -22.53 25.36 -3.81
CA LYS A 123 -22.33 24.74 -5.13
C LYS A 123 -22.42 23.21 -5.10
N LEU A 124 -21.91 22.59 -4.04
CA LEU A 124 -21.83 21.13 -3.90
C LEU A 124 -23.03 20.53 -3.15
N GLU A 125 -23.97 21.37 -2.70
CA GLU A 125 -25.14 20.97 -1.91
C GLU A 125 -24.77 20.14 -0.65
N ARG A 126 -23.60 20.43 -0.08
CA ARG A 126 -23.00 19.75 1.09
C ARG A 126 -22.17 20.75 1.87
N GLU A 127 -22.20 20.70 3.19
CA GLU A 127 -21.31 21.51 4.03
C GLU A 127 -19.82 21.21 3.74
N VAL A 128 -19.07 22.26 3.41
CA VAL A 128 -17.62 22.25 3.23
C VAL A 128 -17.03 23.18 4.29
N LEU A 129 -16.10 22.67 5.09
CA LEU A 129 -15.45 23.46 6.13
C LEU A 129 -14.14 24.10 5.62
N PRO A 130 -13.70 25.24 6.17
CA PRO A 130 -12.41 25.84 5.84
C PRO A 130 -11.23 24.87 6.00
N ASP A 131 -11.26 24.01 7.02
CA ASP A 131 -10.23 22.99 7.27
C ASP A 131 -10.17 21.92 6.17
N GLU A 132 -11.32 21.56 5.57
CA GLU A 132 -11.37 20.66 4.41
C GLU A 132 -10.71 21.29 3.19
N ILE A 133 -10.88 22.59 2.99
CA ILE A 133 -10.19 23.32 1.91
C ILE A 133 -8.69 23.30 2.14
N ILE A 134 -8.23 23.62 3.36
CA ILE A 134 -6.80 23.64 3.72
C ILE A 134 -6.17 22.28 3.46
N LYS A 135 -6.79 21.19 3.95
CA LYS A 135 -6.32 19.82 3.76
C LYS A 135 -6.39 19.39 2.28
N GLY A 136 -7.43 19.82 1.57
CA GLY A 136 -7.66 19.51 0.16
C GLY A 136 -6.64 20.11 -0.81
N LEU A 137 -6.00 21.25 -0.46
CA LEU A 137 -5.06 21.96 -1.34
C LEU A 137 -3.95 21.05 -1.92
N TYR A 138 -3.45 20.13 -1.10
CA TYR A 138 -2.36 19.23 -1.43
C TYR A 138 -2.69 17.77 -1.12
N ALA A 139 -3.98 17.41 -1.14
CA ALA A 139 -4.44 16.04 -0.89
C ALA A 139 -4.00 15.05 -1.99
N ASP A 140 -3.61 15.55 -3.17
CA ASP A 140 -3.05 14.77 -4.29
C ASP A 140 -1.65 14.22 -4.00
N LEU A 141 -0.87 14.89 -3.13
CA LEU A 141 0.44 14.43 -2.70
C LEU A 141 0.32 13.09 -1.97
N GLN A 142 1.18 12.13 -2.31
CA GLN A 142 1.12 10.76 -1.80
C GLN A 142 1.07 10.70 -0.26
N GLU A 143 1.89 11.51 0.42
CA GLU A 143 1.96 11.58 1.88
C GLU A 143 0.69 12.14 2.55
N ASN A 144 -0.14 12.88 1.82
CA ASN A 144 -1.38 13.50 2.34
C ASN A 144 -2.64 12.71 2.00
N ARG A 145 -2.54 11.67 1.15
CA ARG A 145 -3.67 10.78 0.86
C ARG A 145 -4.15 10.11 2.14
N ILE A 146 -5.46 9.97 2.28
CA ILE A 146 -6.09 9.39 3.47
C ILE A 146 -6.24 7.90 3.27
N MET A 147 -5.89 7.10 4.29
CA MET A 147 -6.25 5.68 4.31
C MET A 147 -7.75 5.56 4.59
N THR A 148 -8.54 5.26 3.55
CA THR A 148 -10.00 5.15 3.68
C THR A 148 -10.45 3.74 4.01
N GLU A 149 -9.70 2.73 3.55
CA GLU A 149 -10.02 1.33 3.78
C GLU A 149 -8.79 0.54 4.21
N PHE A 150 -9.02 -0.44 5.10
CA PHE A 150 -8.04 -1.44 5.49
C PHE A 150 -8.71 -2.80 5.69
N GLU A 151 -8.47 -3.72 4.77
CA GLU A 151 -8.89 -5.12 4.88
C GLU A 151 -7.93 -5.87 5.80
N GLU A 152 -8.23 -5.92 7.10
CA GLU A 152 -7.34 -6.52 8.08
C GLU A 152 -7.08 -8.03 7.82
N PRO A 153 -5.84 -8.43 7.45
CA PRO A 153 -5.52 -9.84 7.33
C PRO A 153 -5.28 -10.48 8.69
N THR A 154 -5.40 -11.80 8.74
CA THR A 154 -4.83 -12.54 9.87
C THR A 154 -3.30 -12.43 9.85
N PRO A 155 -2.62 -12.44 11.01
CA PRO A 155 -1.16 -12.45 11.06
C PRO A 155 -0.53 -13.60 10.28
N GLU A 156 -1.19 -14.76 10.27
CA GLU A 156 -0.76 -15.97 9.55
C GLU A 156 -0.84 -15.77 8.04
N GLU A 157 -1.95 -15.22 7.54
CA GLU A 157 -2.10 -14.88 6.13
C GLU A 157 -1.01 -13.92 5.67
N LEU A 158 -0.71 -12.88 6.46
CA LEU A 158 0.33 -11.92 6.12
C LEU A 158 1.72 -12.58 6.02
N LEU A 159 2.05 -13.51 6.92
CA LEU A 159 3.29 -14.29 6.84
C LEU A 159 3.33 -15.22 5.62
N HIS A 160 2.20 -15.86 5.27
CA HIS A 160 2.09 -16.65 4.04
C HIS A 160 2.30 -15.79 2.79
N ARG A 161 1.69 -14.60 2.72
CA ARG A 161 1.89 -13.64 1.63
C ARG A 161 3.33 -13.13 1.55
N TYR A 162 3.99 -12.92 2.68
CA TYR A 162 5.42 -12.60 2.71
C TYR A 162 6.26 -13.74 2.10
N ASN A 163 6.06 -14.97 2.56
CA ASN A 163 6.80 -16.13 2.06
C ASN A 163 6.58 -16.33 0.55
N LEU A 164 5.33 -16.21 0.09
CA LEU A 164 4.99 -16.29 -1.32
C LEU A 164 5.69 -15.19 -2.14
N SER A 165 5.69 -13.95 -1.63
CA SER A 165 6.33 -12.83 -2.31
C SER A 165 7.86 -12.99 -2.41
N GLN A 166 8.50 -13.58 -1.41
CA GLN A 166 9.93 -13.91 -1.44
C GLN A 166 10.25 -14.96 -2.52
N VAL A 167 9.42 -16.00 -2.62
CA VAL A 167 9.55 -17.04 -3.67
C VAL A 167 9.32 -16.44 -5.06
N GLN A 168 8.24 -15.66 -5.23
CA GLN A 168 7.92 -14.99 -6.50
C GLN A 168 9.06 -14.10 -6.97
N GLY A 169 9.67 -13.33 -6.06
CA GLY A 169 10.79 -12.47 -6.40
C GLY A 169 12.04 -13.22 -6.90
N VAL A 170 12.28 -14.44 -6.41
CA VAL A 170 13.34 -15.31 -6.94
C VAL A 170 12.93 -15.86 -8.31
N LEU A 171 11.69 -16.34 -8.46
CA LEU A 171 11.21 -16.91 -9.73
C LEU A 171 11.14 -15.88 -10.86
N TYR A 172 10.91 -14.61 -10.57
CA TYR A 172 10.90 -13.54 -11.57
C TYR A 172 12.26 -13.35 -12.25
N ARG A 173 13.34 -13.81 -11.62
CA ARG A 173 14.71 -13.79 -12.16
C ARG A 173 15.13 -15.14 -12.76
N ALA A 174 14.27 -16.14 -12.75
CA ALA A 174 14.58 -17.44 -13.32
C ALA A 174 14.54 -17.38 -14.86
N SER A 175 15.49 -18.03 -15.52
CA SER A 175 15.50 -18.19 -16.98
C SER A 175 14.41 -19.14 -17.46
N HIS A 176 14.15 -20.19 -16.70
CA HIS A 176 13.08 -21.16 -16.93
C HIS A 176 12.59 -21.74 -15.59
N VAL A 177 11.36 -22.23 -15.57
CA VAL A 177 10.79 -22.95 -14.42
C VAL A 177 10.39 -24.35 -14.88
N ARG A 178 10.94 -25.39 -14.24
CA ARG A 178 10.54 -26.77 -14.46
C ARG A 178 9.54 -27.20 -13.39
N ILE A 179 8.36 -27.63 -13.80
CA ILE A 179 7.31 -28.12 -12.90
C ILE A 179 7.12 -29.60 -13.17
N ASN A 180 7.35 -30.43 -12.15
CA ASN A 180 7.03 -31.86 -12.20
C ASN A 180 5.63 -32.06 -11.66
N ALA A 181 4.66 -32.29 -12.55
CA ALA A 181 3.27 -32.55 -12.19
C ALA A 181 3.00 -34.05 -12.19
N TYR A 182 2.55 -34.60 -11.05
CA TYR A 182 2.17 -36.01 -10.94
C TYR A 182 0.69 -36.19 -11.27
N ARG A 183 0.32 -37.29 -11.94
CA ARG A 183 -1.04 -37.59 -12.43
C ARG A 183 -2.01 -38.03 -11.31
N ASN A 184 -2.01 -37.32 -10.18
CA ASN A 184 -2.76 -37.73 -9.00
C ASN A 184 -4.21 -37.21 -9.01
N ASP A 185 -4.50 -36.12 -9.75
CA ASP A 185 -5.86 -35.61 -9.96
C ASP A 185 -6.04 -35.00 -11.37
N PRO A 186 -6.96 -35.54 -12.20
CA PRO A 186 -7.34 -34.99 -13.50
C PRO A 186 -7.72 -33.52 -13.55
N GLY A 187 -8.23 -32.95 -12.46
CA GLY A 187 -8.62 -31.55 -12.38
C GLY A 187 -7.44 -30.59 -12.34
N GLU A 188 -6.38 -30.95 -11.63
CA GLU A 188 -5.27 -30.03 -11.31
C GLU A 188 -4.35 -29.75 -12.50
N TYR A 189 -4.02 -30.74 -13.32
CA TYR A 189 -3.18 -30.49 -14.51
C TYR A 189 -3.94 -29.73 -15.60
N LYS A 190 -5.27 -29.93 -15.72
CA LYS A 190 -6.10 -29.14 -16.63
C LYS A 190 -6.10 -27.68 -16.22
N LEU A 191 -6.14 -27.41 -14.92
CA LEU A 191 -6.06 -26.07 -14.36
C LEU A 191 -4.70 -25.42 -14.68
N LEU A 192 -3.60 -26.16 -14.47
CA LEU A 192 -2.27 -25.70 -14.83
C LEU A 192 -2.18 -25.33 -16.32
N PHE A 193 -2.57 -26.23 -17.22
CA PHE A 193 -2.55 -25.98 -18.66
C PHE A 193 -3.45 -24.82 -19.07
N ARG A 194 -4.61 -24.66 -18.43
CA ARG A 194 -5.49 -23.50 -18.65
C ARG A 194 -4.76 -22.21 -18.32
N TYR A 195 -4.07 -22.12 -17.18
CA TYR A 195 -3.32 -20.92 -16.81
C TYR A 195 -2.08 -20.69 -17.67
N LEU A 196 -1.36 -21.75 -18.06
CA LEU A 196 -0.23 -21.62 -19.00
C LEU A 196 -0.67 -20.97 -20.32
N LYS A 197 -1.83 -21.39 -20.86
CA LYS A 197 -2.42 -20.81 -22.07
C LYS A 197 -2.95 -19.40 -21.83
N LEU A 198 -3.67 -19.17 -20.72
CA LEU A 198 -4.24 -17.87 -20.37
C LEU A 198 -3.16 -16.79 -20.25
N PHE A 199 -2.04 -17.11 -19.59
CA PHE A 199 -0.89 -16.21 -19.43
C PHE A 199 0.11 -16.28 -20.59
N GLN A 200 -0.19 -17.05 -21.65
CA GLN A 200 0.61 -17.17 -22.87
C GLN A 200 2.09 -17.50 -22.61
N LEU A 201 2.35 -18.36 -21.62
CA LEU A 201 3.71 -18.73 -21.25
C LEU A 201 4.34 -19.63 -22.33
N MET A 202 5.58 -19.34 -22.72
CA MET A 202 6.38 -20.23 -23.56
C MET A 202 6.65 -21.51 -22.77
N THR A 203 6.07 -22.62 -23.20
CA THR A 203 6.14 -23.88 -22.47
C THR A 203 6.45 -25.05 -23.38
N TYR A 204 7.20 -26.00 -22.83
CA TYR A 204 7.46 -27.31 -23.42
C TYR A 204 6.96 -28.35 -22.42
N ILE A 205 6.09 -29.25 -22.88
CA ILE A 205 5.47 -30.28 -22.05
C ILE A 205 5.98 -31.63 -22.53
N GLU A 206 6.60 -32.38 -21.62
CA GLU A 206 7.08 -33.74 -21.82
C GLU A 206 6.47 -34.61 -20.71
N GLY A 207 6.01 -35.82 -21.04
CA GLY A 207 5.29 -36.66 -20.07
C GLY A 207 5.04 -38.09 -20.53
#